data_AF-A0AAU7WKC4-F1
#
_entry.id   AF-A0AAU7WKC4-F1
#
_cell.length_a   1.000
_cell.length_b   1.000
_cell.length_c   1.000
_cell.angle_alpha   90.00
_cell.angle_beta   90.00
_cell.angle_gamma   90.00
#
_symmetry.space_group_name_H-M   'P 1'
#
loop_
_entity.id
_entity.type
_entity.pdbx_description
1 polymer ?
#
loop_
_entity_poly.entity_id
_entity_poly.type
_entity_poly.pdbx_seq_one_letter_code
_entity_poly.pdbx_strand_id
1 'polypeptide(L)'
;MILKIYLLNLISDLDNLLIITTVVRKYGYEPKQLFFYIVVCLTVSRTIYVAMIQYLTGIPGFRVLAGMILLYIAFRFVSSIQPDSEARPVPSIPAAKMLLIVLAADMLVCMDSVLITSGISANLLSTMAGIALSLTTVLAFFEFFSEILDKISWVQIVAGGLIAHVAITGIFKDPVMKYPVSLLEKVWGFQLHEWINFIALDTAIFLILIGFMIKARNRA
;
A
#
# COMPACT_ATOMS: atom_id res chain seq x y z
N MET A 1 0.95 -14.40 -23.23
CA MET A 1 0.97 -14.61 -21.77
C MET A 1 1.48 -13.37 -21.03
N ILE A 2 2.68 -12.88 -21.37
CA ILE A 2 3.27 -11.66 -20.79
C ILE A 2 2.30 -10.47 -20.86
N LEU A 3 1.67 -10.22 -22.03
CA LEU A 3 0.71 -9.14 -22.21
C LEU A 3 -0.50 -9.20 -21.26
N LYS A 4 -0.99 -10.42 -20.92
CA LYS A 4 -2.11 -10.57 -19.98
C LYS A 4 -1.69 -10.18 -18.56
N ILE A 5 -0.53 -10.66 -18.13
CA ILE A 5 0.04 -10.33 -16.81
C ILE A 5 0.32 -8.83 -16.73
N TYR A 6 0.88 -8.25 -17.79
CA TYR A 6 1.12 -6.82 -17.92
C TYR A 6 -0.17 -6.02 -17.74
N LEU A 7 -1.20 -6.26 -18.57
CA LEU A 7 -2.44 -5.47 -18.53
C LEU A 7 -3.17 -5.59 -17.20
N LEU A 8 -3.19 -6.79 -16.61
CA LEU A 8 -3.84 -7.04 -15.33
C LEU A 8 -3.19 -6.25 -14.20
N ASN A 9 -1.86 -6.33 -14.10
CA ASN A 9 -1.11 -5.58 -13.09
C ASN A 9 -1.17 -4.08 -13.39
N LEU A 10 -1.12 -3.66 -14.66
CA LEU A 10 -1.14 -2.25 -15.03
C LEU A 10 -2.39 -1.56 -14.49
N ILE A 11 -3.57 -2.16 -14.71
CA ILE A 11 -4.84 -1.61 -14.24
C ILE A 11 -4.89 -1.58 -12.72
N SER A 12 -4.43 -2.66 -12.08
CA SER A 12 -4.42 -2.78 -10.63
C SER A 12 -3.38 -1.90 -9.93
N ASP A 13 -2.35 -1.42 -10.62
CA ASP A 13 -1.25 -0.66 -10.03
C ASP A 13 -1.46 0.85 -10.13
N LEU A 14 -2.41 1.30 -10.94
CA LEU A 14 -2.66 2.72 -11.21
C LEU A 14 -3.08 3.51 -9.96
N ASP A 15 -3.93 2.95 -9.11
CA ASP A 15 -4.35 3.53 -7.83
C ASP A 15 -3.24 3.45 -6.76
N ASN A 16 -2.46 2.38 -6.80
CA ASN A 16 -1.35 2.13 -5.87
C ASN A 16 -0.18 3.09 -6.07
N LEU A 17 -0.04 3.59 -7.30
CA LEU A 17 0.96 4.60 -7.65
C LEU A 17 0.92 5.80 -6.69
N LEU A 18 -0.28 6.29 -6.38
CA LEU A 18 -0.46 7.44 -5.49
C LEU A 18 0.06 7.13 -4.08
N ILE A 19 -0.22 5.94 -3.57
CA ILE A 19 0.24 5.48 -2.25
C ILE A 19 1.76 5.42 -2.22
N ILE A 20 2.38 4.78 -3.22
CA ILE A 20 3.83 4.62 -3.30
C ILE A 20 4.50 6.00 -3.41
N THR A 21 4.05 6.87 -4.31
CA THR A 21 4.62 8.23 -4.46
C THR A 21 4.52 9.01 -3.15
N THR A 22 3.40 8.90 -2.45
CA THR A 22 3.18 9.59 -1.18
C THR A 22 4.13 9.10 -0.08
N VAL A 23 4.34 7.78 0.02
CA VAL A 23 5.30 7.19 0.96
C VAL A 23 6.73 7.66 0.68
N VAL A 24 7.17 7.61 -0.58
CA VAL A 24 8.54 8.02 -0.98
C VAL A 24 8.79 9.48 -0.63
N ARG A 25 7.85 10.37 -1.00
CA ARG A 25 7.95 11.81 -0.76
C ARG A 25 7.96 12.16 0.72
N LYS A 26 7.14 11.48 1.52
CA LYS A 26 7.05 11.71 2.96
C LYS A 26 8.37 11.45 3.69
N TYR A 27 9.21 10.56 3.17
CA TYR A 27 10.53 10.30 3.72
C TYR A 27 11.64 11.14 3.11
N GLY A 28 11.32 12.21 2.36
CA GLY A 28 12.33 13.16 1.87
C GLY A 28 13.09 12.72 0.63
N TYR A 29 12.62 11.66 -0.03
CA TYR A 29 13.28 11.17 -1.23
C TYR A 29 12.65 11.72 -2.50
N GLU A 30 13.50 12.01 -3.49
CA GLU A 30 13.03 12.32 -4.83
C GLU A 30 12.59 11.04 -5.55
N PRO A 31 11.32 10.95 -5.99
CA PRO A 31 10.79 9.73 -6.58
C PRO A 31 11.57 9.27 -7.83
N LYS A 32 12.09 10.21 -8.65
CA LYS A 32 12.93 9.91 -9.81
C LYS A 32 14.21 9.16 -9.45
N GLN A 33 14.90 9.55 -8.38
CA GLN A 33 16.19 8.99 -7.99
C GLN A 33 16.08 7.52 -7.55
N LEU A 34 14.92 7.17 -6.99
CA LEU A 34 14.65 5.82 -6.49
C LEU A 34 13.85 4.95 -7.46
N PHE A 35 13.41 5.51 -8.58
CA PHE A 35 12.58 4.82 -9.56
C PHE A 35 13.10 3.42 -9.87
N PHE A 36 14.38 3.31 -10.23
CA PHE A 36 15.00 2.03 -10.57
C PHE A 36 14.98 1.04 -9.41
N TYR A 37 15.35 1.49 -8.20
CA TYR A 37 15.38 0.65 -7.00
C TYR A 37 13.99 0.15 -6.62
N ILE A 38 12.96 1.01 -6.73
CA ILE A 38 11.58 0.65 -6.45
C ILE A 38 11.08 -0.36 -7.48
N VAL A 39 11.26 -0.09 -8.78
CA VAL A 39 10.86 -1.02 -9.86
C VAL A 39 11.48 -2.40 -9.65
N VAL A 40 12.79 -2.46 -9.41
CA VAL A 40 13.50 -3.73 -9.22
C VAL A 40 13.02 -4.44 -7.96
N CYS A 41 12.94 -3.74 -6.82
CA CYS A 41 12.53 -4.33 -5.55
C CYS A 41 11.09 -4.87 -5.60
N LEU A 42 10.16 -4.10 -6.18
CA LEU A 42 8.76 -4.50 -6.35
C LEU A 42 8.60 -5.64 -7.36
N THR A 43 9.35 -5.61 -8.47
CA THR A 43 9.32 -6.70 -9.46
C THR A 43 9.77 -8.01 -8.85
N VAL A 44 10.92 -8.01 -8.16
CA VAL A 44 11.49 -9.21 -7.55
C VAL A 44 10.56 -9.74 -6.48
N SER A 45 10.11 -8.87 -5.57
CA SER A 45 9.22 -9.27 -4.48
C SER A 45 7.88 -9.82 -4.97
N ARG A 46 7.21 -9.17 -5.93
CA ARG A 46 5.97 -9.70 -6.51
C ARG A 46 6.17 -11.00 -7.24
N THR A 47 7.29 -11.16 -7.96
CA THR A 47 7.63 -12.43 -8.61
C THR A 47 7.78 -13.54 -7.55
N ILE A 48 8.43 -13.23 -6.43
CA ILE A 48 8.53 -14.13 -5.29
C ILE A 48 7.13 -14.43 -4.70
N TYR A 49 6.25 -13.45 -4.54
CA TYR A 49 4.90 -13.68 -4.02
C TYR A 49 4.06 -14.54 -4.95
N VAL A 50 4.12 -14.31 -6.26
CA VAL A 50 3.45 -15.16 -7.25
C VAL A 50 3.96 -16.59 -7.17
N ALA A 51 5.29 -16.78 -7.05
CA ALA A 51 5.88 -18.10 -6.89
C ALA A 51 5.45 -18.76 -5.57
N MET A 52 5.51 -18.01 -4.46
CA MET A 52 5.05 -18.47 -3.15
C MET A 52 3.61 -18.93 -3.22
N ILE A 53 2.69 -18.19 -3.86
CA ILE A 53 1.28 -18.62 -3.95
C ILE A 53 1.12 -19.88 -4.81
N GLN A 54 1.91 -20.04 -5.88
CA GLN A 54 1.86 -21.25 -6.71
C GLN A 54 2.33 -22.50 -5.96
N TYR A 55 3.33 -22.37 -5.07
CA TYR A 55 3.94 -23.50 -4.37
C TYR A 55 3.44 -23.70 -2.92
N LEU A 56 3.07 -22.63 -2.24
CA LEU A 56 2.51 -22.58 -0.88
C LEU A 56 1.09 -22.04 -0.96
N THR A 57 0.12 -22.93 -0.98
CA THR A 57 -1.30 -22.56 -0.92
C THR A 57 -1.58 -21.88 0.43
N GLY A 58 -1.69 -20.54 0.39
CA GLY A 58 -2.33 -19.71 1.40
C GLY A 58 -1.69 -19.75 2.79
N ILE A 59 -0.50 -19.15 2.96
CA ILE A 59 0.09 -18.88 4.28
C ILE A 59 -0.90 -18.02 5.09
N PRO A 60 -1.60 -18.61 6.08
CA PRO A 60 -2.56 -17.88 6.89
C PRO A 60 -1.82 -16.92 7.84
N GLY A 61 -2.33 -15.71 8.02
CA GLY A 61 -1.78 -14.70 8.93
C GLY A 61 -0.79 -13.72 8.28
N PHE A 62 -0.42 -13.96 7.02
CA PHE A 62 0.49 -13.08 6.29
C PHE A 62 -0.09 -11.67 6.11
N ARG A 63 -1.37 -11.56 5.72
CA ARG A 63 -2.02 -10.25 5.49
C ARG A 63 -2.22 -9.51 6.81
N VAL A 64 -2.48 -10.23 7.90
CA VAL A 64 -2.60 -9.64 9.24
C VAL A 64 -1.31 -8.94 9.65
N LEU A 65 -0.17 -9.64 9.51
CA LEU A 65 1.13 -9.12 9.94
C LEU A 65 1.55 -7.89 9.12
N ALA A 66 1.42 -7.98 7.79
CA ALA A 66 1.73 -6.86 6.92
C ALA A 66 0.73 -5.69 7.11
N GLY A 67 -0.53 -5.96 7.42
CA GLY A 67 -1.54 -4.93 7.68
C GLY A 67 -1.31 -4.20 9.00
N MET A 68 -0.86 -4.88 10.05
CA MET A 68 -0.46 -4.22 11.30
C MET A 68 0.74 -3.28 11.09
N ILE A 69 1.73 -3.72 10.32
CA ILE A 69 2.87 -2.88 9.94
C ILE A 69 2.39 -1.65 9.16
N LEU A 70 1.47 -1.86 8.21
CA LEU A 70 0.93 -0.78 7.38
C LEU A 70 0.08 0.23 8.18
N LEU A 71 -0.71 -0.24 9.15
CA LEU A 71 -1.43 0.62 10.10
C LEU A 71 -0.47 1.47 10.93
N TYR A 72 0.60 0.87 11.45
CA TYR A 72 1.63 1.61 12.18
C TYR A 72 2.27 2.69 11.30
N ILE A 73 2.57 2.36 10.04
CA ILE A 73 3.09 3.31 9.05
C ILE A 73 2.07 4.43 8.81
N ALA A 74 0.78 4.12 8.61
CA ALA A 74 -0.28 5.10 8.39
C ALA A 74 -0.41 6.08 9.56
N PHE A 75 -0.40 5.57 10.79
CA PHE A 75 -0.46 6.41 11.98
C PHE A 75 0.78 7.31 12.09
N ARG A 76 1.98 6.74 11.90
CA ARG A 76 3.22 7.53 11.89
C ARG A 76 3.27 8.49 10.70
N PHE A 77 2.53 8.21 9.63
CA PHE A 77 2.39 9.04 8.45
C PHE A 77 1.61 10.31 8.73
N VAL A 78 0.44 10.16 9.31
CA VAL A 78 -0.39 11.30 9.69
C VAL A 78 0.24 12.10 10.84
N SER A 79 0.92 11.44 11.78
CA SER A 79 1.49 12.10 12.96
C SER A 79 2.73 12.96 12.67
N SER A 80 3.36 12.82 11.50
CA SER A 80 4.60 13.53 11.14
C SER A 80 4.37 14.72 10.20
N ILE A 81 3.14 15.23 10.09
CA ILE A 81 2.82 16.38 9.23
C ILE A 81 3.48 17.63 9.82
N GLN A 82 4.44 18.22 9.11
CA GLN A 82 5.11 19.46 9.48
C GLN A 82 4.34 20.70 9.00
N PRO A 83 4.54 21.88 9.62
CA PRO A 83 3.96 23.14 9.14
C PRO A 83 4.37 23.44 7.68
N ASP A 84 3.50 24.17 6.95
CA ASP A 84 3.68 24.52 5.53
C ASP A 84 4.92 25.43 5.24
N SER A 85 5.74 25.73 6.26
CA SER A 85 6.90 26.62 6.20
C SER A 85 8.22 25.82 6.21
N GLU A 86 8.84 25.81 5.04
CA GLU A 86 10.27 25.64 4.73
C GLU A 86 10.91 24.23 4.66
N ALA A 87 11.60 24.07 3.52
CA ALA A 87 12.51 23.02 3.08
C ALA A 87 11.91 21.66 2.69
N ARG A 88 12.30 21.18 1.50
CA ARG A 88 12.15 19.77 1.09
C ARG A 88 12.62 18.89 2.25
N PRO A 89 11.83 17.91 2.71
CA PRO A 89 12.22 17.11 3.87
C PRO A 89 13.56 16.44 3.57
N VAL A 90 14.55 16.67 4.44
CA VAL A 90 15.77 15.86 4.46
C VAL A 90 15.35 14.40 4.69
N PRO A 91 15.99 13.41 4.03
CA PRO A 91 15.64 12.03 4.21
C PRO A 91 15.60 11.63 5.69
N SER A 92 14.39 11.38 6.21
CA SER A 92 14.19 11.18 7.65
C SER A 92 14.54 9.76 8.10
N ILE A 93 14.64 8.84 7.14
CA ILE A 93 15.08 7.45 7.32
C ILE A 93 15.96 7.04 6.14
N PRO A 94 16.84 6.03 6.28
CA PRO A 94 17.61 5.48 5.17
C PRO A 94 16.71 4.92 4.05
N ALA A 95 17.22 4.95 2.81
CA ALA A 95 16.46 4.53 1.62
C ALA A 95 16.03 3.06 1.72
N ALA A 96 16.87 2.21 2.31
CA ALA A 96 16.54 0.81 2.59
C ALA A 96 15.31 0.65 3.50
N LYS A 97 15.17 1.48 4.55
CA LYS A 97 13.98 1.43 5.43
C LYS A 97 12.74 1.93 4.70
N MET A 98 12.88 2.97 3.90
CA MET A 98 11.77 3.47 3.07
C MET A 98 11.33 2.42 2.03
N LEU A 99 12.27 1.74 1.37
CA LEU A 99 11.96 0.64 0.44
C LEU A 99 11.24 -0.51 1.14
N LEU A 100 11.63 -0.86 2.37
CA LEU A 100 10.91 -1.87 3.17
C LEU A 100 9.47 -1.44 3.45
N ILE A 101 9.24 -0.16 3.76
CA ILE A 101 7.90 0.40 3.97
C ILE A 101 7.07 0.34 2.68
N VAL A 102 7.66 0.74 1.54
CA VAL A 102 7.03 0.63 0.22
C VAL A 102 6.67 -0.81 -0.08
N LEU A 103 7.59 -1.74 0.18
CA LEU A 103 7.37 -3.16 -0.05
C LEU A 103 6.24 -3.70 0.82
N ALA A 104 6.24 -3.39 2.12
CA ALA A 104 5.20 -3.82 3.05
C ALA A 104 3.81 -3.28 2.66
N ALA A 105 3.74 -2.05 2.15
CA ALA A 105 2.50 -1.49 1.60
C ALA A 105 2.08 -2.23 0.33
N ASP A 106 2.99 -2.41 -0.62
CA ASP A 106 2.73 -3.11 -1.88
C ASP A 106 2.18 -4.51 -1.64
N MET A 107 2.76 -5.26 -0.69
CA MET A 107 2.33 -6.62 -0.35
C MET A 107 0.84 -6.74 -0.04
N LEU A 108 0.27 -5.79 0.72
CA LEU A 108 -1.15 -5.83 1.08
C LEU A 108 -2.04 -5.54 -0.12
N VAL A 109 -1.57 -4.61 -0.92
CA VAL A 109 -2.32 -4.01 -2.00
C VAL A 109 -2.32 -4.92 -3.23
N CYS A 110 -1.16 -5.45 -3.59
CA CYS A 110 -0.96 -6.31 -4.76
C CYS A 110 -1.43 -7.74 -4.53
N MET A 111 -1.81 -8.12 -3.30
CA MET A 111 -2.18 -9.48 -2.91
C MET A 111 -3.28 -10.09 -3.81
N ASP A 112 -4.33 -9.33 -4.13
CA ASP A 112 -5.42 -9.82 -4.98
C ASP A 112 -4.94 -9.98 -6.44
N SER A 113 -4.09 -9.08 -6.93
CA SER A 113 -3.51 -9.14 -8.28
C SER A 113 -2.47 -10.25 -8.44
N VAL A 114 -1.67 -10.50 -7.40
CA VAL A 114 -0.73 -11.62 -7.32
C VAL A 114 -1.48 -12.95 -7.32
N LEU A 115 -2.59 -13.06 -6.59
CA LEU A 115 -3.45 -14.25 -6.60
C LEU A 115 -3.97 -14.55 -8.01
N ILE A 116 -4.54 -13.54 -8.70
CA ILE A 116 -5.04 -13.73 -10.08
C ILE A 116 -3.88 -14.05 -11.03
N THR A 117 -2.75 -13.35 -10.89
CA THR A 117 -1.55 -13.57 -11.70
C THR A 117 -1.02 -14.99 -11.52
N SER A 118 -1.05 -15.53 -10.31
CA SER A 118 -0.59 -16.90 -10.03
C SER A 118 -1.43 -17.95 -10.76
N GLY A 119 -2.75 -17.75 -10.86
CA GLY A 119 -3.66 -18.66 -11.57
C GLY A 119 -3.51 -18.67 -13.10
N ILE A 120 -2.96 -17.59 -13.68
CA ILE A 120 -2.68 -17.52 -15.13
C ILE A 120 -1.19 -17.68 -15.46
N SER A 121 -0.34 -17.73 -14.43
CA SER A 121 1.10 -17.91 -14.56
C SER A 121 1.41 -19.37 -14.89
N ALA A 122 2.49 -19.58 -15.63
CA ALA A 122 2.94 -20.86 -16.16
C ALA A 122 4.47 -20.88 -16.16
N ASN A 123 5.08 -19.75 -16.53
CA ASN A 123 6.52 -19.54 -16.43
C ASN A 123 6.83 -18.33 -15.53
N LEU A 124 7.71 -18.54 -14.56
CA LEU A 124 8.23 -17.51 -13.66
C LEU A 124 8.87 -16.35 -14.42
N LEU A 125 9.66 -16.65 -15.46
CA LEU A 125 10.36 -15.64 -16.25
C LEU A 125 9.40 -14.74 -17.04
N SER A 126 8.33 -15.31 -17.62
CA SER A 126 7.27 -14.53 -18.28
C SER A 126 6.46 -13.69 -17.29
N THR A 127 6.32 -14.17 -16.05
CA THR A 127 5.63 -13.44 -14.98
C THR A 127 6.45 -12.23 -14.54
N MET A 128 7.74 -12.45 -14.27
CA MET A 128 8.67 -11.39 -13.90
C MET A 128 8.74 -10.30 -14.99
N ALA A 129 8.83 -10.70 -16.26
CA ALA A 129 8.84 -9.75 -17.38
C ALA A 129 7.53 -8.94 -17.46
N GLY A 130 6.37 -9.57 -17.28
CA GLY A 130 5.07 -8.89 -17.30
C GLY A 130 4.90 -7.90 -16.14
N ILE A 131 5.31 -8.30 -14.93
CA ILE A 131 5.29 -7.44 -13.73
C ILE A 131 6.27 -6.28 -13.89
N ALA A 132 7.50 -6.53 -14.35
CA ALA A 132 8.51 -5.50 -14.56
C ALA A 132 8.03 -4.44 -15.55
N LEU A 133 7.43 -4.87 -16.66
CA LEU A 133 6.87 -3.98 -17.66
C LEU A 133 5.74 -3.13 -17.06
N SER A 134 4.82 -3.74 -16.31
CA SER A 134 3.71 -3.05 -15.66
C SER A 134 4.23 -1.96 -14.72
N LEU A 135 5.09 -2.33 -13.78
CA LEU A 135 5.64 -1.41 -12.79
C LEU A 135 6.45 -0.29 -13.42
N THR A 136 7.24 -0.59 -14.46
CA THR A 136 7.99 0.44 -15.19
C THR A 136 7.04 1.45 -15.84
N THR A 137 5.96 0.96 -16.48
CA THR A 137 4.97 1.83 -17.13
C THR A 137 4.19 2.67 -16.12
N VAL A 138 3.72 2.09 -15.01
CA VAL A 138 2.98 2.82 -13.98
C VAL A 138 3.89 3.83 -13.27
N LEU A 139 5.07 3.40 -12.84
CA LEU A 139 6.00 4.28 -12.13
C LEU A 139 6.58 5.36 -13.05
N ALA A 140 6.48 5.26 -14.38
CA ALA A 140 6.87 6.35 -15.28
C ALA A 140 6.04 7.63 -15.00
N PHE A 141 4.83 7.49 -14.45
CA PHE A 141 4.00 8.60 -14.01
C PHE A 141 4.35 9.13 -12.61
N PHE A 142 5.43 8.67 -11.96
CA PHE A 142 5.84 9.13 -10.62
C PHE A 142 5.97 10.64 -10.53
N GLU A 143 6.54 11.27 -11.56
CA GLU A 143 6.74 12.71 -11.60
C GLU A 143 5.41 13.46 -11.64
N PHE A 144 4.51 13.02 -12.50
CA PHE A 144 3.17 13.59 -12.64
C PHE A 144 2.40 13.54 -11.32
N PHE A 145 2.40 12.40 -10.63
CA PHE A 145 1.77 12.29 -9.31
C PHE A 145 2.50 13.12 -8.25
N SER A 146 3.83 13.25 -8.34
CA SER A 146 4.59 14.10 -7.43
C SER A 146 4.18 15.57 -7.56
N GLU A 147 4.01 16.08 -8.78
CA GLU A 147 3.55 17.46 -9.00
C GLU A 147 2.13 17.71 -8.47
N ILE A 148 1.23 16.73 -8.62
CA ILE A 148 -0.12 16.82 -8.04
C ILE A 148 -0.03 16.93 -6.51
N LEU A 149 0.80 16.10 -5.89
CA LEU A 149 1.01 16.09 -4.45
C LEU A 149 1.67 17.39 -3.94
N ASP A 150 2.46 18.10 -4.77
CA ASP A 150 3.07 19.40 -4.40
C ASP A 150 2.03 20.52 -4.33
N LYS A 151 1.03 20.49 -5.22
CA LYS A 151 -0.01 21.53 -5.30
C LYS A 151 -1.07 21.39 -4.20
N ILE A 152 -1.22 20.20 -3.62
CA ILE A 152 -2.35 19.87 -2.75
C ILE A 152 -1.87 19.43 -1.35
N SER A 153 -1.75 20.41 -0.45
CA SER A 153 -1.19 20.23 0.90
C SER A 153 -2.00 19.31 1.84
N TRP A 154 -3.19 18.84 1.46
CA TRP A 154 -4.01 17.90 2.24
C TRP A 154 -3.93 16.44 1.75
N VAL A 155 -3.26 16.18 0.61
CA VAL A 155 -3.21 14.81 0.06
C VAL A 155 -2.43 13.87 0.97
N GLN A 156 -1.41 14.35 1.68
CA GLN A 156 -0.72 13.53 2.67
C GLN A 156 -1.68 13.00 3.75
N ILE A 157 -2.58 13.85 4.25
CA ILE A 157 -3.58 13.44 5.26
C ILE A 157 -4.49 12.36 4.68
N VAL A 158 -5.01 12.57 3.47
CA VAL A 158 -5.93 11.64 2.81
C VAL A 158 -5.26 10.34 2.42
N ALA A 159 -4.02 10.38 1.94
CA ALA A 159 -3.23 9.20 1.65
C ALA A 159 -2.99 8.37 2.93
N GLY A 160 -2.72 9.02 4.07
CA GLY A 160 -2.63 8.33 5.37
C GLY A 160 -3.92 7.58 5.73
N GLY A 161 -5.08 8.20 5.50
CA GLY A 161 -6.39 7.56 5.66
C GLY A 161 -6.61 6.38 4.69
N LEU A 162 -6.27 6.55 3.41
CA LEU A 162 -6.35 5.48 2.41
C LEU A 162 -5.46 4.28 2.78
N ILE A 163 -4.22 4.53 3.22
CA ILE A 163 -3.30 3.48 3.68
C ILE A 163 -3.91 2.73 4.87
N ALA A 164 -4.52 3.44 5.82
CA ALA A 164 -5.19 2.81 6.95
C ALA A 164 -6.42 1.98 6.54
N HIS A 165 -7.21 2.48 5.59
CA HIS A 165 -8.34 1.74 5.02
C HIS A 165 -7.89 0.42 4.38
N VAL A 166 -6.85 0.48 3.53
CA VAL A 166 -6.26 -0.70 2.90
C VAL A 166 -5.69 -1.66 3.94
N ALA A 167 -5.04 -1.14 4.98
CA ALA A 167 -4.47 -1.97 6.03
C ALA A 167 -5.54 -2.76 6.79
N ILE A 168 -6.65 -2.12 7.16
CA ILE A 168 -7.74 -2.76 7.91
C ILE A 168 -8.47 -3.78 7.03
N THR A 169 -8.88 -3.39 5.83
CA THR A 169 -9.53 -4.31 4.89
C THR A 169 -8.62 -5.50 4.57
N GLY A 170 -7.32 -5.27 4.40
CA GLY A 170 -6.32 -6.32 4.21
C GLY A 170 -6.22 -7.30 5.37
N ILE A 171 -6.22 -6.83 6.62
CA ILE A 171 -6.23 -7.67 7.82
C ILE A 171 -7.46 -8.58 7.83
N PHE A 172 -8.65 -8.01 7.64
CA PHE A 172 -9.90 -8.77 7.72
C PHE A 172 -10.12 -9.72 6.53
N LYS A 173 -9.47 -9.47 5.40
CA LYS A 173 -9.43 -10.40 4.26
C LYS A 173 -8.51 -11.61 4.50
N ASP A 174 -7.76 -11.67 5.61
CA ASP A 174 -6.90 -12.83 5.92
C ASP A 174 -7.71 -14.06 6.35
N PRO A 175 -7.38 -15.28 5.87
CA PRO A 175 -8.02 -16.51 6.31
C PRO A 175 -8.03 -16.71 7.84
N VAL A 176 -7.00 -16.26 8.56
CA VAL A 176 -6.92 -16.37 10.03
C VAL A 176 -8.04 -15.59 10.72
N MET A 177 -8.48 -14.49 10.12
CA MET A 177 -9.52 -13.65 10.70
C MET A 177 -10.92 -14.27 10.60
N LYS A 178 -11.13 -15.30 9.77
CA LYS A 178 -12.46 -15.95 9.64
C LYS A 178 -12.97 -16.53 10.96
N TYR A 179 -12.11 -17.20 11.74
CA TYR A 179 -12.50 -17.77 13.03
C TYR A 179 -12.85 -16.72 14.08
N PRO A 180 -11.97 -15.74 14.42
CA PRO A 180 -12.31 -14.72 15.42
C PRO A 180 -13.49 -13.85 14.98
N VAL A 181 -13.62 -13.53 13.68
CA VAL A 181 -14.79 -12.80 13.16
C VAL A 181 -16.06 -13.61 13.39
N SER A 182 -16.12 -14.87 12.95
CA SER A 182 -17.32 -15.70 13.13
C SER A 182 -17.66 -15.98 14.61
N LEU A 183 -16.66 -16.02 15.49
CA LEU A 183 -16.88 -16.12 16.94
C LEU A 183 -17.56 -14.85 17.48
N LEU A 184 -17.07 -13.68 17.09
CA LEU A 184 -17.68 -12.40 17.45
C LEU A 184 -19.09 -12.25 16.88
N GLU A 185 -19.33 -12.66 15.64
CA GLU A 185 -20.67 -12.65 15.04
C GLU A 185 -21.66 -13.51 15.85
N LYS A 186 -21.22 -14.66 16.36
CA LYS A 186 -22.04 -15.52 17.22
C LYS A 186 -22.29 -14.93 18.61
N VAL A 187 -21.31 -14.25 19.20
CA VAL A 187 -21.42 -13.68 20.56
C VAL A 187 -22.29 -12.41 20.55
N TRP A 188 -22.18 -11.58 19.52
CA TRP A 188 -22.85 -10.28 19.44
C TRP A 188 -24.09 -10.28 18.54
N GLY A 189 -24.34 -11.32 17.74
CA GLY A 189 -25.50 -11.42 16.85
C GLY A 189 -25.47 -10.47 15.65
N PHE A 190 -24.34 -9.81 15.38
CA PHE A 190 -24.13 -8.89 14.26
C PHE A 190 -23.34 -9.58 13.13
N GLN A 191 -23.70 -9.29 11.86
CA GLN A 191 -22.97 -9.76 10.68
C GLN A 191 -21.75 -8.87 10.41
N LEU A 192 -20.66 -9.07 11.15
CA LEU A 192 -19.43 -8.28 11.04
C LEU A 192 -18.90 -8.18 9.61
N HIS A 193 -19.12 -9.19 8.77
CA HIS A 193 -18.63 -9.17 7.39
C HIS A 193 -19.11 -7.96 6.57
N GLU A 194 -20.35 -7.51 6.76
CA GLU A 194 -20.90 -6.32 6.08
C GLU A 194 -20.37 -5.01 6.69
N TRP A 195 -19.96 -5.05 7.95
CA TRP A 195 -19.50 -3.89 8.72
C TRP A 195 -18.00 -3.62 8.57
N ILE A 196 -17.21 -4.56 8.05
CA ILE A 196 -15.76 -4.39 7.86
C ILE A 196 -15.45 -3.14 7.03
N ASN A 197 -16.20 -2.89 5.96
CA ASN A 197 -15.99 -1.72 5.11
C ASN A 197 -16.30 -0.42 5.86
N PHE A 198 -17.34 -0.43 6.71
CA PHE A 198 -17.67 0.70 7.57
C PHE A 198 -16.59 0.94 8.63
N ILE A 199 -16.09 -0.10 9.31
CA ILE A 199 -15.00 0.01 10.30
C ILE A 199 -13.72 0.55 9.67
N ALA A 200 -13.37 0.06 8.48
CA ALA A 200 -12.20 0.52 7.75
C ALA A 200 -12.35 1.98 7.30
N LEU A 201 -13.55 2.39 6.91
CA LEU A 201 -13.88 3.76 6.52
C LEU A 201 -13.87 4.69 7.75
N ASP A 202 -14.46 4.28 8.86
CA ASP A 202 -14.45 5.02 10.12
C ASP A 202 -13.03 5.25 10.63
N THR A 203 -12.18 4.22 10.58
CA THR A 203 -10.78 4.36 10.99
C THR A 203 -10.00 5.27 10.05
N ALA A 204 -10.27 5.22 8.75
CA ALA A 204 -9.68 6.13 7.77
C ALA A 204 -10.11 7.58 8.03
N ILE A 205 -11.41 7.82 8.26
CA ILE A 205 -11.95 9.14 8.62
C ILE A 205 -11.31 9.63 9.91
N PHE A 206 -11.23 8.78 10.94
CA PHE A 206 -10.63 9.15 12.22
C PHE A 206 -9.17 9.58 12.07
N LEU A 207 -8.37 8.82 11.29
CA LEU A 207 -6.99 9.20 10.97
C LEU A 207 -6.91 10.49 10.16
N ILE A 208 -7.80 10.69 9.20
CA ILE A 208 -7.88 11.93 8.42
C ILE A 208 -8.18 13.13 9.33
N LEU A 209 -9.15 13.00 10.24
CA LEU A 209 -9.51 14.03 11.21
C LEU A 209 -8.34 14.37 12.13
N ILE A 210 -7.63 13.36 12.66
CA ILE A 210 -6.40 13.56 13.45
C ILE A 210 -5.37 14.33 12.62
N GLY A 211 -5.19 13.98 11.35
CA GLY A 211 -4.27 14.67 10.46
C GLY A 211 -4.62 16.14 10.24
N PHE A 212 -5.90 16.44 10.04
CA PHE A 212 -6.38 17.82 9.95
C PHE A 212 -6.20 18.59 11.26
N MET A 213 -6.45 17.97 12.41
CA MET A 213 -6.21 18.59 13.72
C MET A 213 -4.73 18.90 13.96
N ILE A 214 -3.83 17.98 13.62
CA ILE A 214 -2.38 18.19 13.72
C ILE A 214 -1.94 19.33 12.81
N LYS A 215 -2.46 19.36 11.58
CA LYS A 215 -2.17 20.43 10.63
C LYS A 215 -2.70 21.79 11.10
N ALA A 216 -3.91 21.83 11.65
CA ALA A 216 -4.49 23.06 12.20
C ALA A 216 -3.69 23.57 13.41
N ARG A 217 -3.24 22.66 14.29
CA ARG A 217 -2.37 23.00 15.43
C ARG A 217 -1.02 23.54 15.00
N ASN A 218 -0.42 22.99 13.95
CA ASN A 218 0.89 23.42 13.47
C ASN A 218 0.85 24.74 12.68
N ARG A 219 -0.34 25.26 12.35
CA ARG A 219 -0.53 26.58 11.71
C ARG A 219 -0.80 27.71 12.71
N ALA A 220 -1.14 27.39 13.95
CA ALA A 220 -1.39 28.35 15.04
C ALA A 220 -0.11 28.61 15.84
#